data_AF-A0A831LM66-F1
#
_entry.id   AF-A0A831LM66-F1
#
_cell.length_a   1.000
_cell.length_b   1.000
_cell.length_c   1.000
_cell.angle_alpha   90.00
_cell.angle_beta   90.00
_cell.angle_gamma   90.00
#
_symmetry.space_group_name_H-M   'P 1'
#
loop_
_entity.id
_entity.type
_entity.pdbx_description
1 polymer ?
#
loop_
_entity_poly.entity_id
_entity_poly.type
_entity_poly.pdbx_seq_one_letter_code
_entity_poly.pdbx_strand_id
1 'polypeptide(L)'
;MFSKVEIEKIGKQIVHSAFEVHTELGPGLLESVYEICLYEELISRNMLAERQVQIPVFYKGKPVHKDFYIDLLVEKSIIIELKAVEFLLPVHEVQLLTYMKLANIKLGYLINFNVPLIKQGIKRKINGYF
;
A
#
# COMPACT_ATOMS: atom_id res chain seq x y z
N MET A 1 15.50 10.86 -7.17
CA MET A 1 14.97 10.50 -5.83
C MET A 1 14.14 11.67 -5.36
N PHE A 2 12.89 11.46 -4.97
CA PHE A 2 12.00 12.56 -4.54
C PHE A 2 12.52 13.23 -3.27
N SER A 3 12.34 14.55 -3.19
CA SER A 3 12.51 15.33 -1.97
C SER A 3 11.47 14.94 -0.92
N LYS A 4 11.73 15.31 0.34
CA LYS A 4 10.75 15.11 1.43
C LYS A 4 9.42 15.78 1.13
N VAL A 5 9.43 16.99 0.55
CA VAL A 5 8.21 17.74 0.22
C VAL A 5 7.39 17.03 -0.85
N GLU A 6 8.03 16.51 -1.89
CA GLU A 6 7.35 15.75 -2.94
C GLU A 6 6.73 14.46 -2.39
N ILE A 7 7.45 13.72 -1.55
CA ILE A 7 6.93 12.51 -0.89
C ILE A 7 5.69 12.82 -0.03
N GLU A 8 5.68 13.94 0.72
CA GLU A 8 4.50 14.34 1.47
C GLU A 8 3.32 14.70 0.55
N LYS A 9 3.58 15.33 -0.61
CA LYS A 9 2.54 15.66 -1.59
C LYS A 9 1.93 14.38 -2.17
N ILE A 10 2.75 13.41 -2.56
CA ILE A 10 2.30 12.10 -3.05
C ILE A 10 1.51 11.37 -1.96
N GLY A 11 2.00 11.37 -0.72
CA GLY A 11 1.29 10.76 0.42
C GLY A 11 -0.10 11.35 0.66
N LYS A 12 -0.26 12.68 0.54
CA LYS A 12 -1.57 13.34 0.62
C LYS A 12 -2.52 12.89 -0.49
N GLN A 13 -2.02 12.75 -1.71
CA GLN A 13 -2.83 12.26 -2.83
C GLN A 13 -3.28 10.81 -2.61
N ILE A 14 -2.41 9.94 -2.08
CA ILE A 14 -2.77 8.56 -1.72
C ILE A 14 -3.90 8.54 -0.68
N VAL A 15 -3.77 9.31 0.40
CA VAL A 15 -4.78 9.36 1.47
C VAL A 15 -6.11 9.88 0.94
N HIS A 16 -6.08 10.92 0.10
CA HIS A 16 -7.29 11.46 -0.49
C HIS A 16 -7.92 10.48 -1.50
N SER A 17 -7.12 9.76 -2.30
CA SER A 17 -7.60 8.70 -3.19
C SER A 17 -8.34 7.60 -2.41
N ALA A 18 -7.77 7.14 -1.29
CA ALA A 18 -8.43 6.17 -0.43
C ALA A 18 -9.74 6.71 0.18
N PHE A 19 -9.80 8.02 0.45
CA PHE A 19 -11.01 8.67 0.93
C PHE A 19 -12.12 8.70 -0.11
N GLU A 20 -11.81 9.03 -1.38
CA GLU A 20 -12.78 8.99 -2.47
C GLU A 20 -13.33 7.58 -2.68
N VAL A 21 -12.45 6.57 -2.76
CA VAL A 21 -12.87 5.15 -2.89
C VAL A 21 -13.81 4.72 -1.75
N HIS A 22 -13.47 5.04 -0.50
CA HIS A 22 -14.29 4.65 0.65
C HIS A 22 -15.61 5.43 0.71
N THR A 23 -15.62 6.69 0.28
CA THR A 23 -16.83 7.51 0.23
C THR A 23 -17.82 6.98 -0.80
N GLU A 24 -17.33 6.58 -1.97
CA GLU A 24 -18.17 6.07 -3.06
C GLU A 24 -18.71 4.66 -2.76
N LEU A 25 -17.85 3.75 -2.28
CA LEU A 25 -18.19 2.33 -2.17
C LEU A 25 -18.61 1.88 -0.77
N GLY A 26 -18.22 2.61 0.27
CA GLY A 26 -18.34 2.17 1.65
C GLY A 26 -17.50 0.91 1.96
N PRO A 27 -17.61 0.37 3.20
CA PRO A 27 -16.97 -0.88 3.61
C PRO A 27 -17.76 -2.12 3.16
N GLY A 28 -17.10 -3.28 3.15
CA GLY A 28 -17.74 -4.60 2.98
C GLY A 28 -17.45 -5.32 1.66
N LEU A 29 -16.66 -4.72 0.76
CA LEU A 29 -16.23 -5.36 -0.48
C LEU A 29 -14.94 -6.18 -0.30
N LEU A 30 -14.60 -6.98 -1.30
CA LEU A 30 -13.35 -7.72 -1.34
C LEU A 30 -12.15 -6.76 -1.45
N GLU A 31 -11.04 -7.13 -0.83
CA GLU A 31 -9.75 -6.41 -0.88
C GLU A 31 -9.32 -6.08 -2.31
N SER A 32 -9.45 -7.05 -3.23
CA SER A 32 -9.12 -6.90 -4.64
C SER A 32 -9.96 -5.86 -5.38
N VAL A 33 -11.19 -5.60 -4.91
CA VAL A 33 -12.04 -4.54 -5.49
C VAL A 33 -11.50 -3.17 -5.09
N TYR A 34 -11.18 -2.98 -3.81
CA TYR A 34 -10.57 -1.73 -3.34
C TYR A 34 -9.20 -1.48 -3.98
N GLU A 35 -8.41 -2.51 -4.24
CA GLU A 35 -7.13 -2.38 -4.93
C GLU A 35 -7.30 -1.79 -6.34
N ILE A 36 -8.25 -2.35 -7.11
CA ILE A 36 -8.56 -1.86 -8.46
C ILE A 36 -9.04 -0.41 -8.38
N CYS A 37 -9.99 -0.09 -7.51
CA CYS A 37 -10.53 1.27 -7.42
C CYS A 37 -9.48 2.29 -6.97
N LEU A 38 -8.64 1.93 -5.99
CA LEU A 38 -7.58 2.81 -5.53
C LEU A 38 -6.52 3.03 -6.62
N TYR A 39 -6.21 2.00 -7.41
CA TYR A 39 -5.35 2.15 -8.58
C TYR A 39 -5.93 3.16 -9.57
N GLU A 40 -7.20 3.03 -9.97
CA GLU A 40 -7.84 3.95 -10.91
C GLU A 40 -7.86 5.40 -10.38
N GLU A 41 -8.10 5.61 -9.09
CA GLU A 41 -8.02 6.94 -8.46
C GLU A 41 -6.60 7.55 -8.53
N LEU A 42 -5.56 6.74 -8.37
CA LEU A 42 -4.18 7.21 -8.47
C LEU A 42 -3.83 7.57 -9.93
N ILE A 43 -4.24 6.74 -10.89
CA ILE A 43 -4.02 6.99 -12.33
C ILE A 43 -4.76 8.26 -12.79
N SER A 44 -6.02 8.46 -12.37
CA SER A 44 -6.81 9.65 -12.74
C SER A 44 -6.17 10.96 -12.24
N ARG A 45 -5.36 10.87 -11.17
CA ARG A 45 -4.57 11.97 -10.60
C ARG A 45 -3.21 12.16 -11.29
N ASN A 46 -2.96 11.48 -12.39
CA ASN A 46 -1.69 11.46 -13.12
C ASN A 46 -0.51 10.96 -12.29
N MET A 47 -0.76 10.04 -11.36
CA MET A 47 0.29 9.38 -10.59
C MET A 47 0.71 8.09 -11.28
N LEU A 48 2.00 7.76 -11.21
CA LEU A 48 2.47 6.45 -11.62
C LEU A 48 2.13 5.42 -10.54
N ALA A 49 1.38 4.39 -10.90
CA ALA A 49 1.08 3.26 -10.03
C ALA A 49 1.25 1.95 -10.81
N GLU A 50 1.76 0.93 -10.13
CA GLU A 50 1.86 -0.44 -10.63
C GLU A 50 1.14 -1.37 -9.66
N ARG A 51 0.37 -2.32 -10.18
CA ARG A 51 -0.40 -3.27 -9.37
C ARG A 51 0.32 -4.61 -9.27
N GLN A 52 0.15 -5.30 -8.14
CA GLN A 52 0.60 -6.68 -7.95
C GLN A 52 2.08 -6.85 -8.36
N VAL A 53 2.94 -5.97 -7.83
CA VAL A 53 4.36 -5.94 -8.18
C VAL A 53 5.10 -7.07 -7.47
N GLN A 54 5.70 -7.96 -8.25
CA GLN A 54 6.43 -9.12 -7.76
C GLN A 54 7.71 -8.71 -7.02
N ILE A 55 7.87 -9.21 -5.79
CA ILE A 55 9.11 -9.14 -5.02
C ILE A 55 9.70 -10.55 -4.91
N PRO A 56 10.90 -10.79 -5.49
CA PRO A 56 11.55 -12.09 -5.40
C PRO A 56 12.03 -12.36 -3.96
N VAL A 57 11.79 -13.59 -3.50
CA VAL A 57 12.27 -14.07 -2.19
C VAL A 57 13.38 -15.08 -2.38
N PHE A 58 14.49 -14.87 -1.67
CA PHE A 58 15.62 -15.80 -1.65
C PHE A 58 15.73 -16.45 -0.28
N TYR A 59 15.80 -17.79 -0.25
CA TYR A 59 16.13 -18.57 0.93
C TYR A 59 17.49 -19.23 0.73
N LYS A 60 18.47 -18.85 1.56
CA LYS A 60 19.86 -19.34 1.48
C LYS A 60 20.46 -19.18 0.06
N GLY A 61 20.22 -18.02 -0.56
CA GLY A 61 20.70 -17.70 -1.91
C GLY A 61 19.93 -18.38 -3.06
N LYS A 62 18.92 -19.22 -2.77
CA LYS A 62 18.07 -19.85 -3.80
C LYS A 62 16.73 -19.12 -3.89
N PRO A 63 16.20 -18.86 -5.10
CA PRO A 63 14.86 -18.33 -5.25
C PRO A 63 13.85 -19.33 -4.68
N VAL A 64 12.89 -18.83 -3.90
CA VAL A 64 11.84 -19.67 -3.29
C VAL A 64 10.76 -20.04 -4.31
N HIS A 65 10.72 -19.37 -5.48
CA HIS A 65 9.70 -19.53 -6.53
C HIS A 65 8.25 -19.36 -6.02
N LYS A 66 8.11 -18.72 -4.86
CA LYS A 66 6.88 -18.19 -4.31
C LYS A 66 7.17 -16.75 -3.93
N ASP A 67 6.57 -15.83 -4.67
CA ASP A 67 6.87 -14.42 -4.55
C ASP A 67 5.87 -13.73 -3.65
N PHE A 68 6.33 -12.63 -3.05
CA PHE A 68 5.41 -11.67 -2.47
C PHE A 68 4.96 -10.72 -3.56
N TYR A 69 3.74 -10.22 -3.45
CA TYR A 69 3.19 -9.24 -4.36
C TYR A 69 2.84 -8.01 -3.54
N ILE A 70 3.39 -6.86 -3.93
CA ILE A 70 2.94 -5.57 -3.44
C ILE A 70 1.62 -5.26 -4.13
N ASP A 71 0.58 -4.92 -3.37
CA ASP A 71 -0.71 -4.56 -3.97
C ASP A 71 -0.57 -3.36 -4.91
N LEU A 72 -0.02 -2.23 -4.42
CA LEU A 72 0.29 -1.06 -5.26
C LEU A 72 1.68 -0.49 -4.96
N LEU A 73 2.45 -0.24 -6.02
CA LEU A 73 3.70 0.51 -6.00
C LEU A 73 3.48 1.87 -6.68
N VAL A 74 3.55 2.94 -5.89
CA VAL A 74 3.29 4.31 -6.36
C VAL A 74 4.59 5.07 -6.52
N GLU A 75 4.76 5.73 -7.67
CA GLU A 75 5.91 6.55 -8.03
C GLU A 75 7.26 5.85 -7.78
N LYS A 76 7.27 4.51 -7.91
CA LYS A 76 8.42 3.63 -7.62
C LYS A 76 9.07 3.88 -6.25
N SER A 77 8.33 4.45 -5.29
CA SER A 77 8.89 4.99 -4.04
C SER A 77 7.99 4.83 -2.81
N ILE A 78 6.72 4.46 -3.00
CA ILE A 78 5.78 4.24 -1.91
C ILE A 78 5.02 2.94 -2.16
N ILE A 79 4.96 2.09 -1.14
CA ILE A 79 4.15 0.86 -1.16
C ILE A 79 2.79 1.13 -0.53
N ILE A 80 1.73 0.59 -1.11
CA ILE A 80 0.42 0.49 -0.46
C ILE A 80 0.10 -1.01 -0.34
N GLU A 81 -0.18 -1.44 0.88
CA GLU A 81 -0.74 -2.74 1.22
C GLU A 81 -2.20 -2.53 1.63
N LEU A 82 -3.13 -3.21 0.97
CA LEU A 82 -4.55 -3.08 1.22
C LEU A 82 -5.02 -4.23 2.12
N LYS A 83 -6.07 -3.95 2.91
CA LYS A 83 -6.84 -4.96 3.63
C LYS A 83 -8.33 -4.64 3.55
N ALA A 84 -9.16 -5.67 3.64
CA ALA A 84 -10.60 -5.54 3.87
C ALA A 84 -11.05 -6.52 4.95
N VAL A 85 -10.58 -6.29 6.18
CA VAL A 85 -10.79 -7.20 7.33
C VAL A 85 -11.39 -6.46 8.51
N GLU A 86 -12.12 -7.16 9.38
CA GLU A 86 -12.73 -6.54 10.57
C GLU A 86 -11.68 -5.90 11.51
N PHE A 87 -10.56 -6.60 11.73
CA PHE A 87 -9.48 -6.10 12.58
C PHE A 87 -8.12 -6.23 11.88
N LEU A 88 -7.35 -5.13 11.89
CA LEU A 88 -5.94 -5.19 11.54
C LEU A 88 -5.15 -5.89 12.66
N LEU A 89 -4.57 -7.03 12.32
CA LEU A 89 -3.66 -7.76 13.20
C LEU A 89 -2.22 -7.23 13.04
N PRO A 90 -1.35 -7.37 14.07
CA PRO A 90 0.05 -6.97 13.98
C PRO A 90 0.80 -7.57 12.79
N VAL A 91 0.44 -8.79 12.36
CA VAL A 91 1.06 -9.46 11.21
C VAL A 91 0.89 -8.68 9.90
N HIS A 92 -0.21 -7.94 9.72
CA HIS A 92 -0.42 -7.12 8.52
C HIS A 92 0.58 -5.95 8.45
N GLU A 93 0.93 -5.36 9.59
CA GLU A 93 1.97 -4.32 9.64
C GLU A 93 3.36 -4.89 9.37
N VAL A 94 3.64 -6.08 9.91
CA VAL A 94 4.92 -6.78 9.68
C VAL A 94 5.07 -7.17 8.20
N GLN A 95 3.97 -7.54 7.53
CA GLN A 95 3.96 -7.81 6.10
C GLN A 95 4.38 -6.58 5.29
N LEU A 96 3.74 -5.43 5.52
CA LEU A 96 4.12 -4.16 4.87
C LEU A 96 5.60 -3.83 5.11
N LEU A 97 6.08 -3.91 6.36
CA LEU A 97 7.48 -3.64 6.69
C LEU A 97 8.44 -4.62 5.98
N THR A 98 8.04 -5.87 5.81
CA THR A 98 8.80 -6.88 5.05
C THR A 98 8.93 -6.46 3.59
N TYR A 99 7.83 -6.02 2.96
CA TYR A 99 7.84 -5.58 1.56
C TYR A 99 8.69 -4.32 1.38
N MET A 100 8.54 -3.35 2.27
CA MET A 100 9.37 -2.14 2.30
C MET A 100 10.86 -2.47 2.39
N LYS A 101 11.25 -3.43 3.24
CA LYS A 101 12.63 -3.88 3.36
C LYS A 101 13.13 -4.56 2.09
N LEU A 102 12.39 -5.53 1.56
CA LEU A 102 12.80 -6.30 0.38
C LEU A 102 12.89 -5.43 -0.89
N ALA A 103 11.98 -4.46 -1.04
CA ALA A 103 11.96 -3.52 -2.17
C ALA A 103 12.86 -2.30 -1.97
N ASN A 104 13.54 -2.18 -0.82
CA ASN A 104 14.34 -1.00 -0.44
C ASN A 104 13.55 0.33 -0.51
N ILE A 105 12.30 0.30 -0.07
CA ILE A 105 11.38 1.44 -0.04
C ILE A 105 11.19 1.95 1.40
N LYS A 106 11.22 3.27 1.57
CA LYS A 106 11.22 3.91 2.90
C LYS A 106 9.84 4.32 3.41
N LEU A 107 8.83 4.44 2.55
CA LEU A 107 7.48 4.85 2.94
C LEU A 107 6.45 3.84 2.45
N GLY A 108 5.53 3.48 3.34
CA GLY A 108 4.44 2.58 3.03
C GLY A 108 3.13 2.97 3.73
N TYR A 109 2.02 2.54 3.17
CA TYR A 109 0.68 2.68 3.73
C TYR A 109 0.04 1.31 3.84
N LEU A 110 -0.45 0.98 5.04
CA LEU A 110 -1.38 -0.14 5.24
C LEU A 110 -2.78 0.47 5.32
N ILE A 111 -3.68 0.08 4.42
CA ILE A 111 -5.02 0.67 4.31
C ILE A 111 -6.07 -0.43 4.47
N ASN A 112 -6.78 -0.43 5.59
CA ASN A 112 -7.95 -1.29 5.78
C ASN A 112 -9.22 -0.54 5.36
N PHE A 113 -9.91 -1.03 4.33
CA PHE A 113 -11.16 -0.43 3.85
C PHE A 113 -12.41 -0.89 4.62
N ASN A 114 -12.31 -1.97 5.40
CA ASN A 114 -13.44 -2.46 6.20
C ASN A 114 -13.52 -1.77 7.57
N VAL A 115 -13.71 -0.45 7.54
CA VAL A 115 -13.85 0.42 8.72
C VAL A 115 -15.01 1.40 8.54
N PRO A 116 -15.65 1.89 9.63
CA PRO A 116 -16.70 2.90 9.54
C PRO A 116 -16.21 4.23 8.93
N LEU A 117 -14.97 4.64 9.25
CA LEU A 117 -14.34 5.84 8.71
C LEU A 117 -12.95 5.50 8.21
N ILE A 118 -12.64 5.78 6.93
CA ILE A 118 -11.37 5.39 6.31
C ILE A 118 -10.12 5.87 7.06
N LYS A 119 -10.18 7.03 7.72
CA LYS A 119 -9.07 7.54 8.55
C LYS A 119 -8.65 6.58 9.68
N GLN A 120 -9.53 5.69 10.12
CA GLN A 120 -9.25 4.66 11.13
C GLN A 120 -8.53 3.45 10.52
N GLY A 121 -8.65 3.25 9.21
CA GLY A 121 -8.06 2.14 8.46
C GLY A 121 -6.68 2.45 7.89
N ILE A 122 -6.28 3.72 7.81
CA ILE A 122 -4.99 4.13 7.22
C ILE A 122 -3.90 4.15 8.30
N LYS A 123 -2.84 3.37 8.09
CA LYS A 123 -1.61 3.41 8.86
C LYS A 123 -0.42 3.75 7.96
N ARG A 124 0.21 4.89 8.21
CA ARG A 124 1.46 5.30 7.56
C ARG A 124 2.66 4.68 8.27
N LYS A 125 3.59 4.08 7.53
CA LYS A 125 4.84 3.51 8.05
C LYS A 125 6.05 4.11 7.33
N ILE A 126 7.04 4.50 8.11
CA ILE A 126 8.34 4.98 7.61
C ILE A 126 9.39 3.98 8.07
N ASN A 127 10.13 3.41 7.12
CA ASN A 127 11.24 2.52 7.41
C ASN A 127 12.52 3.34 7.58
N GLY A 128 13.03 3.40 8.82
CA GLY A 128 14.31 4.02 9.19
C GLY A 128 15.43 3.02 9.51
N TYR A 129 15.13 1.71 9.42
CA TYR A 129 15.86 0.57 10.00
C TYR A 129 16.13 0.67 11.51
N PHE A 130 16.03 -0.48 12.19
CA PHE A 130 16.04 -0.68 13.65
C PHE A 130 17.34 -0.27 14.32
#